data_AF-A0A949N856-F1
#
_entry.id   AF-A0A949N856-F1
#
_cell.length_a   1.000
_cell.length_b   1.000
_cell.length_c   1.000
_cell.angle_alpha   90.00
_cell.angle_beta   90.00
_cell.angle_gamma   90.00
#
_symmetry.space_group_name_H-M   'P 1'
#
loop_
_entity.id
_entity.type
_entity.pdbx_description
1 polymer ?
#
loop_
_entity_poly.entity_id
_entity_poly.type
_entity_poly.pdbx_seq_one_letter_code
_entity_poly.pdbx_strand_id
1 'polypeptide(L)'
;MNSSSRHDVDATVLLVVLTWNLVYDLRMQEHLLREHYSNRGFDEEAAEHAVQAVRDYLAYCLVSSHPGEEWQLPVIKTYLSELIATGDNSPDAILALARYAYLTDHTDVYVYFTSIVGIDGIVGNLSERVASIAGEEKRKEIFDVVAVPPAGSPPEAMPPMTREIVERMQDHLSEEECSLALTGNMHGIPESSFSEERDRFRASPSLDDYLADFHRRSVETLQKHCDEPRALMRYLLARMRSTRRANSSVSPRTCWTKLLSSMVPRAAVIS
;
A
#
# COMPACT_ATOMS: atom_id res chain seq x y z
N MET A 1 -19.29 -52.56 -29.75
CA MET A 1 -18.66 -51.53 -30.59
C MET A 1 -18.80 -50.20 -29.86
N ASN A 2 -17.75 -49.77 -29.16
CA ASN A 2 -17.74 -48.48 -28.45
C ASN A 2 -16.41 -47.81 -28.81
N SER A 3 -16.44 -46.96 -29.85
CA SER A 3 -15.28 -46.25 -30.36
C SER A 3 -15.00 -45.05 -29.46
N SER A 4 -13.90 -45.16 -28.72
CA SER A 4 -13.30 -44.13 -27.90
C SER A 4 -12.85 -42.95 -28.78
N SER A 5 -13.54 -41.81 -28.68
CA SER A 5 -13.07 -40.53 -29.23
C SER A 5 -12.06 -39.94 -28.24
N ARG A 6 -10.76 -40.16 -28.49
CA ARG A 6 -9.71 -39.42 -27.81
C ARG A 6 -9.71 -37.99 -28.34
N HIS A 7 -9.80 -37.03 -27.42
CA HIS A 7 -9.63 -35.61 -27.68
C HIS A 7 -8.19 -35.37 -28.19
N ASP A 8 -8.05 -35.04 -29.47
CA ASP A 8 -6.84 -34.43 -30.01
C ASP A 8 -6.77 -33.02 -29.44
N VAL A 9 -5.91 -32.83 -28.44
CA VAL A 9 -5.53 -31.49 -27.99
C VAL A 9 -4.68 -30.91 -29.12
N ASP A 10 -5.20 -29.89 -29.79
CA ASP A 10 -4.55 -29.22 -30.93
C ASP A 10 -3.09 -28.90 -30.59
N ALA A 11 -2.16 -29.41 -31.39
CA ALA A 11 -0.72 -29.19 -31.23
C ALA A 11 -0.36 -27.70 -31.18
N THR A 12 -1.21 -26.84 -31.74
CA THR A 12 -1.11 -25.38 -31.66
C THR A 12 -1.31 -24.87 -30.24
N VAL A 13 -2.27 -25.42 -29.49
CA VAL A 13 -2.52 -25.08 -28.08
C VAL A 13 -1.33 -25.53 -27.23
N LEU A 14 -0.78 -26.72 -27.49
CA LEU A 14 0.38 -27.22 -26.76
C LEU A 14 1.63 -26.38 -27.02
N LEU A 15 1.86 -25.97 -28.27
CA LEU A 15 3.00 -25.13 -28.64
C LEU A 15 2.90 -23.72 -28.06
N VAL A 16 1.69 -23.14 -28.04
CA VAL A 16 1.41 -21.87 -27.36
C VAL A 16 1.70 -22.03 -25.87
N VAL A 17 1.16 -23.04 -25.18
CA VAL A 17 1.40 -23.26 -23.74
C VAL A 17 2.88 -23.50 -23.41
N LEU A 18 3.62 -24.24 -24.23
CA LEU A 18 5.04 -24.51 -24.00
C LEU A 18 5.93 -23.28 -24.24
N THR A 19 5.63 -22.49 -25.28
CA THR A 19 6.30 -21.19 -25.47
C THR A 19 5.89 -20.18 -24.40
N TRP A 20 4.65 -20.28 -23.88
CA TRP A 20 4.14 -19.50 -22.75
C TRP A 20 4.94 -19.75 -21.48
N ASN A 21 5.10 -21.02 -21.07
CA ASN A 21 5.84 -21.38 -19.87
C ASN A 21 7.31 -20.96 -19.95
N LEU A 22 7.95 -21.09 -21.11
CA LEU A 22 9.35 -20.68 -21.28
C LEU A 22 9.53 -19.15 -21.23
N VAL A 23 8.63 -18.38 -21.83
CA VAL A 23 8.70 -16.90 -21.82
C VAL A 23 8.33 -16.34 -20.44
N TYR A 24 7.42 -17.01 -19.73
CA TYR A 24 7.06 -16.68 -18.35
C TYR A 24 8.23 -16.78 -17.39
N ASP A 25 8.87 -17.94 -17.41
CA ASP A 25 9.96 -18.29 -16.52
C ASP A 25 11.18 -17.37 -16.76
N LEU A 26 11.32 -16.85 -17.97
CA LEU A 26 12.37 -15.88 -18.33
C LEU A 26 12.07 -14.43 -17.90
N ARG A 27 10.80 -14.05 -17.70
CA ARG A 27 10.41 -12.67 -17.31
C ARG A 27 10.17 -12.52 -15.82
N MET A 28 9.71 -13.56 -15.15
CA MET A 28 9.45 -13.52 -13.72
C MET A 28 10.73 -13.77 -12.91
N GLN A 29 11.08 -12.84 -12.03
CA GLN A 29 12.20 -13.01 -11.09
C GLN A 29 11.72 -13.73 -9.82
N GLU A 30 11.15 -14.92 -9.99
CA GLU A 30 10.49 -15.69 -8.92
C GLU A 30 11.39 -15.91 -7.70
N HIS A 31 12.66 -16.23 -7.95
CA HIS A 31 13.66 -16.45 -6.90
C HIS A 31 13.78 -15.27 -5.92
N LEU A 32 13.64 -14.02 -6.40
CA LEU A 32 13.69 -12.84 -5.52
C LEU A 32 12.52 -12.82 -4.54
N LEU A 33 11.32 -13.17 -5.01
CA LEU A 33 10.13 -13.18 -4.17
C LEU A 33 10.18 -14.32 -3.15
N ARG A 34 10.57 -15.53 -3.58
CA ARG A 34 10.75 -16.66 -2.66
C ARG A 34 11.83 -16.39 -1.62
N GLU A 35 12.98 -15.88 -2.04
CA GLU A 35 14.06 -15.48 -1.12
C GLU A 35 13.57 -14.41 -0.14
N HIS A 36 12.82 -13.42 -0.61
CA HIS A 36 12.23 -12.39 0.27
C HIS A 36 11.30 -13.01 1.32
N TYR A 37 10.44 -13.94 0.93
CA TYR A 37 9.50 -14.60 1.85
C TYR A 37 10.23 -15.47 2.87
N SER A 38 11.20 -16.27 2.42
CA SER A 38 12.05 -17.09 3.28
C SER A 38 12.82 -16.24 4.30
N ASN A 39 13.44 -15.14 3.86
CA ASN A 39 14.17 -14.21 4.74
C ASN A 39 13.28 -13.51 5.77
N ARG A 40 11.96 -13.47 5.54
CA ARG A 40 10.97 -12.90 6.44
C ARG A 40 10.30 -13.96 7.32
N GLY A 41 10.68 -15.23 7.19
CA GLY A 41 10.18 -16.34 7.99
C GLY A 41 8.80 -16.84 7.56
N PHE A 42 8.35 -16.52 6.34
CA PHE A 42 7.16 -17.14 5.77
C PHE A 42 7.46 -18.60 5.38
N ASP A 43 6.44 -19.45 5.43
CA ASP A 43 6.53 -20.83 4.96
C ASP A 43 6.45 -20.91 3.42
N GLU A 44 6.69 -22.12 2.89
CA GLU A 44 6.70 -22.37 1.46
C GLU A 44 5.32 -22.20 0.83
N GLU A 45 4.24 -22.46 1.57
CA GLU A 45 2.87 -22.29 1.09
C GLU A 45 2.54 -20.82 0.85
N ALA A 46 2.87 -19.94 1.80
CA ALA A 46 2.74 -18.50 1.65
C ALA A 46 3.62 -17.96 0.50
N ALA A 47 4.82 -18.50 0.33
CA ALA A 47 5.68 -18.15 -0.80
C ALA A 47 5.05 -18.59 -2.15
N GLU A 48 4.48 -19.78 -2.24
CA GLU A 48 3.82 -20.26 -3.45
C GLU A 48 2.58 -19.42 -3.79
N HIS A 49 1.73 -19.10 -2.82
CA HIS A 49 0.59 -18.20 -3.03
C HIS A 49 1.03 -16.82 -3.55
N ALA A 50 2.12 -16.28 -3.02
CA ALA A 50 2.66 -15.01 -3.48
C ALA A 50 3.19 -15.08 -4.92
N VAL A 51 3.89 -16.16 -5.26
CA VAL A 51 4.35 -16.44 -6.62
C VAL A 51 3.17 -16.57 -7.57
N GLN A 52 2.13 -17.30 -7.17
CA GLN A 52 0.94 -17.49 -7.99
C GLN A 52 0.22 -16.17 -8.27
N ALA A 53 0.07 -15.29 -7.26
CA ALA A 53 -0.53 -13.97 -7.46
C ALA A 53 0.22 -13.12 -8.51
N VAL A 54 1.56 -13.18 -8.52
CA VAL A 54 2.37 -12.50 -9.54
C VAL A 54 2.20 -13.15 -10.91
N ARG A 55 2.16 -14.48 -10.99
CA ARG A 55 1.91 -15.21 -12.25
C ARG A 55 0.55 -14.85 -12.83
N ASP A 56 -0.49 -14.77 -12.01
CA ASP A 56 -1.85 -14.42 -12.43
C ASP A 56 -1.91 -12.99 -12.99
N TYR A 57 -1.26 -12.02 -12.34
CA TYR A 57 -1.16 -10.65 -12.85
C TYR A 57 -0.42 -10.55 -14.18
N LEU A 58 0.73 -11.23 -14.29
CA LEU A 58 1.45 -11.26 -15.56
C LEU A 58 0.57 -11.92 -16.64
N ALA A 59 -0.22 -12.95 -16.28
CA ALA A 59 -1.02 -13.72 -17.25
C ALA A 59 -2.13 -12.83 -17.80
N TYR A 60 -2.74 -12.05 -16.92
CA TYR A 60 -3.63 -10.97 -17.28
C TYR A 60 -2.98 -9.98 -18.28
N CYS A 61 -1.76 -9.50 -18.02
CA CYS A 61 -1.09 -8.53 -18.90
C CYS A 61 -0.89 -9.04 -20.33
N LEU A 62 -0.59 -10.34 -20.48
CA LEU A 62 -0.39 -10.96 -21.79
C LEU A 62 -1.69 -11.11 -22.58
N VAL A 63 -2.78 -11.48 -21.91
CA VAL A 63 -4.09 -11.67 -22.55
C VAL A 63 -4.71 -10.33 -22.94
N SER A 64 -4.55 -9.32 -22.09
CA SER A 64 -5.20 -8.01 -22.23
C SER A 64 -4.55 -7.09 -23.28
N SER A 65 -3.67 -7.60 -24.16
CA SER A 65 -2.99 -6.84 -25.23
C SER A 65 -2.10 -5.67 -24.76
N HIS A 66 -1.48 -5.80 -23.57
CA HIS A 66 -0.51 -4.82 -23.03
C HIS A 66 0.93 -5.38 -22.94
N PRO A 67 1.48 -6.05 -23.98
CA PRO A 67 2.84 -6.59 -23.89
C PRO A 67 3.87 -5.45 -23.81
N GLY A 68 4.72 -5.45 -22.79
CA GLY A 68 5.70 -4.39 -22.55
C GLY A 68 5.19 -3.21 -21.72
N GLU A 69 3.93 -3.23 -21.30
CA GLU A 69 3.33 -2.27 -20.37
C GLU A 69 3.06 -2.89 -18.98
N GLU A 70 3.68 -4.04 -18.72
CA GLU A 70 3.65 -4.65 -17.39
C GLU A 70 4.15 -3.64 -16.36
N TRP A 71 3.48 -3.57 -15.22
CA TRP A 71 3.82 -2.63 -14.14
C TRP A 71 3.67 -1.15 -14.50
N GLN A 72 2.85 -0.81 -15.51
CA GLN A 72 2.31 0.54 -15.62
C GLN A 72 1.12 0.72 -14.69
N LEU A 73 1.06 1.86 -14.01
CA LEU A 73 0.01 2.15 -13.04
C LEU A 73 -1.44 2.01 -13.58
N PRO A 74 -1.77 2.44 -14.82
CA PRO A 74 -3.10 2.20 -15.39
C PRO A 74 -3.46 0.72 -15.50
N VAL A 75 -2.51 -0.14 -15.91
CA VAL A 75 -2.72 -1.59 -16.05
C VAL A 75 -2.97 -2.23 -14.68
N ILE A 76 -2.20 -1.85 -13.66
CA ILE A 76 -2.39 -2.31 -12.27
C ILE A 76 -3.78 -1.91 -11.76
N LYS A 77 -4.21 -0.66 -11.99
CA LYS A 77 -5.52 -0.18 -11.56
C LYS A 77 -6.66 -0.97 -12.22
N THR A 78 -6.54 -1.25 -13.52
CA THR A 78 -7.54 -2.07 -14.23
C THR A 78 -7.59 -3.48 -13.66
N TYR A 79 -6.44 -4.12 -13.48
CA TYR A 79 -6.35 -5.47 -12.90
C TYR A 79 -6.99 -5.57 -11.51
N LEU A 80 -6.66 -4.64 -10.61
CA LEU A 80 -7.29 -4.60 -9.28
C LEU A 80 -8.81 -4.38 -9.35
N SER A 81 -9.28 -3.55 -10.29
CA SER A 81 -10.71 -3.34 -10.48
C SER A 81 -11.42 -4.62 -10.92
N GLU A 82 -10.78 -5.42 -11.78
CA GLU A 82 -11.32 -6.71 -12.22
C GLU A 82 -11.33 -7.75 -11.10
N LEU A 83 -10.26 -7.83 -10.30
CA LEU A 83 -10.22 -8.70 -9.11
C LEU A 83 -11.34 -8.35 -8.13
N ILE A 84 -11.60 -7.06 -7.89
CA ILE A 84 -12.72 -6.61 -7.04
C ILE A 84 -14.07 -7.00 -7.65
N ALA A 85 -14.24 -6.83 -8.96
CA ALA A 85 -15.50 -7.13 -9.65
C ALA A 85 -15.82 -8.63 -9.66
N THR A 86 -14.80 -9.48 -9.66
CA THR A 86 -14.91 -10.95 -9.63
C THR A 86 -14.93 -11.53 -8.22
N GLY A 87 -14.51 -10.75 -7.21
CA GLY A 87 -14.37 -11.21 -5.83
C GLY A 87 -13.08 -12.01 -5.59
N ASP A 88 -12.16 -12.01 -6.55
CA ASP A 88 -10.88 -12.71 -6.48
C ASP A 88 -9.78 -11.86 -5.80
N ASN A 89 -10.10 -10.63 -5.38
CA ASN A 89 -9.17 -9.77 -4.66
C ASN A 89 -8.90 -10.30 -3.24
N SER A 90 -7.61 -10.47 -2.89
CA SER A 90 -7.20 -10.80 -1.53
C SER A 90 -6.08 -9.87 -1.03
N PRO A 91 -6.05 -9.51 0.27
CA PRO A 91 -4.96 -8.72 0.84
C PRO A 91 -3.58 -9.33 0.57
N ASP A 92 -3.46 -10.67 0.68
CA ASP A 92 -2.20 -11.39 0.47
C ASP A 92 -1.73 -11.31 -0.98
N ALA A 93 -2.63 -11.45 -1.96
CA ALA A 93 -2.28 -11.31 -3.37
C ALA A 93 -1.82 -9.88 -3.69
N ILE A 94 -2.54 -8.87 -3.18
CA ILE A 94 -2.17 -7.45 -3.37
C ILE A 94 -0.81 -7.16 -2.72
N LEU A 95 -0.56 -7.70 -1.54
CA LEU A 95 0.72 -7.54 -0.85
C LEU A 95 1.86 -8.26 -1.57
N ALA A 96 1.61 -9.42 -2.16
CA ALA A 96 2.57 -10.13 -3.00
C ALA A 96 2.96 -9.29 -4.23
N LEU A 97 2.00 -8.69 -4.92
CA LEU A 97 2.25 -7.78 -6.04
C LEU A 97 3.06 -6.55 -5.60
N ALA A 98 2.73 -5.97 -4.44
CA ALA A 98 3.47 -4.86 -3.87
C ALA A 98 4.95 -5.22 -3.60
N ARG A 99 5.19 -6.38 -2.97
CA ARG A 99 6.54 -6.88 -2.68
C ARG A 99 7.31 -7.15 -3.96
N TYR A 100 6.67 -7.77 -4.95
CA TYR A 100 7.31 -8.02 -6.23
C TYR A 100 7.69 -6.70 -6.94
N ALA A 101 6.77 -5.73 -7.01
CA ALA A 101 7.06 -4.40 -7.57
C ALA A 101 8.24 -3.71 -6.87
N TYR A 102 8.39 -3.88 -5.56
CA TYR A 102 9.55 -3.39 -4.80
C TYR A 102 10.84 -4.11 -5.20
N LEU A 103 10.81 -5.45 -5.29
CA LEU A 103 11.98 -6.28 -5.60
C LEU A 103 12.49 -6.08 -7.02
N THR A 104 11.60 -5.73 -7.97
CA THR A 104 11.94 -5.52 -9.38
C THR A 104 11.98 -4.04 -9.79
N ASP A 105 12.08 -3.13 -8.81
CA ASP A 105 12.28 -1.67 -8.99
C ASP A 105 11.14 -0.92 -9.71
N HIS A 106 9.91 -1.46 -9.70
CA HIS A 106 8.68 -0.79 -10.16
C HIS A 106 8.12 0.15 -9.07
N THR A 107 8.90 1.16 -8.73
CA THR A 107 8.66 1.91 -7.49
C THR A 107 7.39 2.76 -7.51
N ASP A 108 6.93 3.24 -8.67
CA ASP A 108 5.65 3.96 -8.78
C ASP A 108 4.46 3.06 -8.45
N VAL A 109 4.47 1.83 -8.95
CA VAL A 109 3.49 0.80 -8.61
C VAL A 109 3.61 0.40 -7.14
N TYR A 110 4.84 0.21 -6.62
CA TYR A 110 5.02 -0.07 -5.20
C TYR A 110 4.43 1.04 -4.31
N VAL A 111 4.71 2.31 -4.62
CA VAL A 111 4.15 3.46 -3.89
C VAL A 111 2.62 3.43 -3.94
N TYR A 112 2.04 3.14 -5.11
CA TYR A 112 0.59 2.98 -5.21
C TYR A 112 0.07 1.86 -4.31
N PHE A 113 0.69 0.68 -4.33
CA PHE A 113 0.29 -0.41 -3.44
C PHE A 113 0.40 -0.02 -1.96
N THR A 114 1.47 0.67 -1.54
CA THR A 114 1.60 1.13 -0.15
C THR A 114 0.48 2.08 0.29
N SER A 115 -0.09 2.84 -0.65
CA SER A 115 -1.26 3.70 -0.37
C SER A 115 -2.56 2.93 -0.18
N ILE A 116 -2.63 1.69 -0.67
CA ILE A 116 -3.78 0.79 -0.50
C ILE A 116 -3.59 -0.06 0.76
N VAL A 117 -2.48 -0.80 0.84
CA VAL A 117 -2.25 -1.76 1.95
C VAL A 117 -1.93 -1.07 3.27
N GLY A 118 -1.43 0.17 3.24
CA GLY A 118 -1.10 0.93 4.45
C GLY A 118 -2.30 1.31 5.31
N ILE A 119 -3.52 1.13 4.78
CA ILE A 119 -4.78 1.44 5.47
C ILE A 119 -5.33 0.19 6.19
N ASP A 120 -4.82 -0.99 5.83
CA ASP A 120 -5.25 -2.24 6.42
C ASP A 120 -5.02 -2.25 7.94
N GLY A 121 -5.97 -2.81 8.68
CA GLY A 121 -5.98 -2.85 10.14
C GLY A 121 -6.33 -1.53 10.85
N ILE A 122 -6.29 -0.35 10.20
CA ILE A 122 -6.59 0.94 10.87
C ILE A 122 -8.03 0.97 11.38
N VAL A 123 -9.00 0.61 10.54
CA VAL A 123 -10.42 0.60 10.90
C VAL A 123 -10.71 -0.45 11.98
N GLY A 124 -10.09 -1.62 11.89
CA GLY A 124 -10.21 -2.68 12.89
C GLY A 124 -9.70 -2.22 14.26
N ASN A 125 -8.48 -1.66 14.31
CA ASN A 125 -7.87 -1.14 15.54
C ASN A 125 -8.69 0.01 16.14
N LEU A 126 -9.25 0.89 15.30
CA LEU A 126 -10.15 1.94 15.77
C LEU A 126 -11.43 1.35 16.36
N SER A 127 -12.01 0.34 15.71
CA SER A 127 -13.20 -0.37 16.19
C SER A 127 -12.96 -1.02 17.55
N GLU A 128 -11.88 -1.77 17.71
CA GLU A 128 -11.49 -2.39 18.99
C GLU A 128 -11.28 -1.33 20.09
N ARG A 129 -10.66 -0.21 19.74
CA ARG A 129 -10.45 0.89 20.68
C ARG A 129 -11.78 1.50 21.11
N VAL A 130 -12.72 1.73 20.19
CA VAL A 130 -14.05 2.22 20.55
C VAL A 130 -14.76 1.25 21.49
N ALA A 131 -14.69 -0.06 21.24
CA ALA A 131 -15.23 -1.05 22.18
C ALA A 131 -14.59 -0.98 23.56
N SER A 132 -13.27 -0.77 23.64
CA SER A 132 -12.56 -0.65 24.93
C SER A 132 -12.96 0.59 25.74
N ILE A 133 -13.35 1.68 25.06
CA ILE A 133 -13.68 2.97 25.68
C ILE A 133 -15.17 3.03 26.02
N ALA A 134 -16.02 2.70 25.06
CA ALA A 134 -17.45 3.00 25.10
C ALA A 134 -18.34 1.73 25.09
N GLY A 135 -17.73 0.55 24.96
CA GLY A 135 -18.42 -0.74 24.97
C GLY A 135 -18.78 -1.27 23.57
N GLU A 136 -19.05 -2.57 23.52
CA GLU A 136 -19.29 -3.32 22.28
C GLU A 136 -20.57 -2.88 21.55
N GLU A 137 -21.59 -2.43 22.27
CA GLU A 137 -22.85 -1.97 21.69
C GLU A 137 -22.62 -0.73 20.80
N LYS A 138 -21.94 0.29 21.34
CA LYS A 138 -21.55 1.49 20.59
C LYS A 138 -20.60 1.16 19.43
N ARG A 139 -19.66 0.22 19.60
CA ARG A 139 -18.81 -0.26 18.50
C ARG A 139 -19.67 -0.79 17.34
N LYS A 140 -20.61 -1.69 17.62
CA LYS A 140 -21.48 -2.26 16.57
C LYS A 140 -22.31 -1.19 15.88
N GLU A 141 -22.92 -0.29 16.65
CA GLU A 141 -23.69 0.83 16.09
C GLU A 141 -22.83 1.67 15.14
N ILE A 142 -21.57 1.95 15.47
CA ILE A 142 -20.69 2.78 14.65
C ILE A 142 -20.18 2.02 13.42
N PHE A 143 -19.70 0.79 13.58
CA PHE A 143 -18.90 0.11 12.54
C PHE A 143 -19.64 -0.92 11.70
N ASP A 144 -20.63 -1.64 12.24
CA ASP A 144 -21.24 -2.79 11.53
C ASP A 144 -22.13 -2.34 10.36
N VAL A 145 -22.49 -1.05 10.29
CA VAL A 145 -23.30 -0.47 9.21
C VAL A 145 -22.49 0.25 8.14
N VAL A 146 -21.19 0.48 8.39
CA VAL A 146 -20.33 1.20 7.45
C VAL A 146 -19.77 0.22 6.43
N ALA A 147 -19.92 0.55 5.15
CA ALA A 147 -19.32 -0.23 4.07
C ALA A 147 -17.81 -0.01 4.02
N VAL A 148 -17.03 -1.05 4.32
CA VAL A 148 -15.57 -1.04 4.14
C VAL A 148 -15.25 -1.32 2.67
N PRO A 149 -14.46 -0.48 1.99
CA PRO A 149 -14.05 -0.76 0.62
C PRO A 149 -13.28 -2.09 0.53
N PRO A 150 -13.51 -2.90 -0.51
CA PRO A 150 -12.83 -4.18 -0.67
C PRO A 150 -11.30 -4.00 -0.81
N ALA A 151 -10.53 -5.03 -0.46
CA ALA A 151 -9.08 -5.02 -0.59
C ALA A 151 -8.67 -4.67 -2.04
N GLY A 152 -7.73 -3.75 -2.22
CA GLY A 152 -7.33 -3.28 -3.55
C GLY A 152 -8.08 -2.04 -4.03
N SER A 153 -9.09 -1.59 -3.29
CA SER A 153 -9.80 -0.35 -3.59
C SER A 153 -8.83 0.83 -3.70
N PRO A 154 -9.06 1.75 -4.64
CA PRO A 154 -8.20 2.91 -4.80
C PRO A 154 -8.25 3.80 -3.54
N PRO A 155 -7.18 4.55 -3.21
CA PRO A 155 -7.14 5.41 -2.03
C PRO A 155 -8.30 6.41 -1.96
N GLU A 156 -8.83 6.83 -3.11
CA GLU A 156 -9.98 7.73 -3.23
C GLU A 156 -11.29 7.14 -2.67
N ALA A 157 -11.37 5.82 -2.47
CA ALA A 157 -12.52 5.17 -1.84
C ALA A 157 -12.55 5.32 -0.30
N MET A 158 -11.45 5.73 0.31
CA MET A 158 -11.28 5.74 1.77
C MET A 158 -11.90 6.97 2.45
N PRO A 159 -11.75 8.20 1.93
CA PRO A 159 -12.28 9.39 2.60
C PRO A 159 -13.80 9.36 2.87
N PRO A 160 -14.68 8.86 1.98
CA PRO A 160 -16.09 8.72 2.29
C PRO A 160 -16.36 7.81 3.49
N MET A 161 -15.74 6.62 3.53
CA MET A 161 -15.85 5.68 4.65
C MET A 161 -15.33 6.30 5.96
N THR A 162 -14.15 6.92 5.92
CA THR A 162 -13.58 7.56 7.11
C THR A 162 -14.45 8.69 7.64
N ARG A 163 -15.03 9.50 6.75
CA ARG A 163 -15.98 10.55 7.14
C ARG A 163 -17.18 9.95 7.85
N GLU A 164 -17.80 8.94 7.25
CA GLU A 164 -18.98 8.28 7.82
C GLU A 164 -18.67 7.72 9.22
N ILE A 165 -17.53 7.04 9.40
CA ILE A 165 -17.11 6.53 10.72
C ILE A 165 -17.00 7.68 11.73
N VAL A 166 -16.34 8.79 11.37
CA VAL A 166 -16.14 9.91 12.29
C VAL A 166 -17.47 10.59 12.65
N GLU A 167 -18.36 10.80 11.69
CA GLU A 167 -19.69 11.35 11.92
C GLU A 167 -20.49 10.45 12.88
N ARG A 168 -20.48 9.13 12.65
CA ARG A 168 -21.13 8.17 13.55
C ARG A 168 -20.51 8.15 14.95
N MET A 169 -19.19 8.25 15.06
CA MET A 169 -18.54 8.39 16.36
C MET A 169 -19.01 9.66 17.08
N GLN A 170 -19.17 10.78 16.39
CA GLN A 170 -19.67 12.02 16.98
C GLN A 170 -21.14 11.93 17.41
N ASP A 171 -21.96 11.15 16.69
CA ASP A 171 -23.38 10.94 17.02
C ASP A 171 -23.59 9.99 18.20
N HIS A 172 -22.74 8.97 18.35
CA HIS A 172 -22.92 7.89 19.34
C HIS A 172 -22.00 7.98 20.57
N LEU A 173 -20.93 8.77 20.50
CA LEU A 173 -19.96 8.93 21.59
C LEU A 173 -20.03 10.33 22.19
N SER A 174 -19.61 10.47 23.45
CA SER A 174 -19.31 11.79 23.99
C SER A 174 -18.10 12.41 23.29
N GLU A 175 -17.95 13.73 23.38
CA GLU A 175 -16.77 14.43 22.84
C GLU A 175 -15.46 13.87 23.41
N GLU A 176 -15.45 13.54 24.70
CA GLU A 176 -14.30 12.94 25.39
C GLU A 176 -13.99 11.53 24.88
N GLU A 177 -15.00 10.67 24.75
CA GLU A 177 -14.85 9.31 24.21
C GLU A 177 -14.34 9.34 22.76
N CYS A 178 -14.89 10.24 21.92
CA CYS A 178 -14.50 10.41 20.53
C CYS A 178 -13.04 10.89 20.42
N SER A 179 -12.67 11.92 21.19
CA SER A 179 -11.29 12.43 21.25
C SER A 179 -10.30 11.35 21.70
N LEU A 180 -10.66 10.57 22.73
CA LEU A 180 -9.81 9.49 23.25
C LEU A 180 -9.64 8.35 22.23
N ALA A 181 -10.69 8.02 21.48
CA ALA A 181 -10.62 7.04 20.40
C ALA A 181 -9.68 7.51 19.28
N LEU A 182 -9.80 8.77 18.84
CA LEU A 182 -9.05 9.31 17.70
C LEU A 182 -7.58 9.65 18.00
N THR A 183 -7.20 9.84 19.26
CA THR A 183 -5.83 10.19 19.68
C THR A 183 -4.89 8.98 19.87
N GLY A 184 -5.37 7.77 19.56
CA GLY A 184 -4.59 6.54 19.70
C GLY A 184 -3.69 6.22 18.50
N ASN A 185 -2.82 5.22 18.69
CA ASN A 185 -2.04 4.63 17.61
C ASN A 185 -2.85 3.55 16.88
N MET A 186 -3.43 3.90 15.73
CA MET A 186 -4.25 2.99 14.92
C MET A 186 -3.45 2.00 14.07
N HIS A 187 -2.12 2.13 14.02
CA HIS A 187 -1.27 1.21 13.26
C HIS A 187 -0.81 0.01 14.09
N GLY A 188 -1.21 -0.09 15.37
CA GLY A 188 -0.80 -1.18 16.25
C GLY A 188 0.71 -1.19 16.57
N ILE A 189 1.42 -0.10 16.28
CA ILE A 189 2.85 0.04 16.59
C ILE A 189 3.06 -0.13 18.11
N PRO A 190 3.96 -1.03 18.57
CA PRO A 190 4.18 -1.22 19.99
C PRO A 190 4.61 0.08 20.67
N GLU A 191 4.14 0.33 21.90
CA GLU A 191 4.52 1.52 22.69
C GLU A 191 6.04 1.66 22.81
N SER A 192 6.75 0.54 22.93
CA SER A 192 8.22 0.50 22.99
C SER A 192 8.89 1.17 21.79
N SER A 193 8.24 1.19 20.61
CA SER A 193 8.75 1.86 19.40
C SER A 193 8.79 3.38 19.55
N PHE A 194 8.02 3.94 20.49
CA PHE A 194 7.97 5.38 20.77
C PHE A 194 8.79 5.77 22.02
N SER A 195 9.42 4.81 22.70
CA SER A 195 10.14 5.05 23.96
C SER A 195 11.24 6.09 23.82
N GLU A 196 12.04 6.01 22.76
CA GLU A 196 13.14 6.96 22.51
C GLU A 196 12.62 8.38 22.28
N GLU A 197 11.62 8.56 21.41
CA GLU A 197 11.04 9.89 21.15
C GLU A 197 10.33 10.45 22.39
N ARG A 198 9.66 9.60 23.17
CA ARG A 198 9.05 9.99 24.45
C ARG A 198 10.10 10.49 25.43
N ASP A 199 11.23 9.81 25.55
CA ASP A 199 12.30 10.19 26.48
C ASP A 199 12.99 11.48 26.01
N ARG A 200 13.17 11.67 24.69
CA ARG A 200 13.64 12.94 24.10
C ARG A 200 12.68 14.10 24.36
N PHE A 201 11.38 13.87 24.19
CA PHE A 201 10.35 14.87 24.50
C PHE A 201 10.39 15.28 25.98
N ARG A 202 10.47 14.29 26.89
CA ARG A 202 10.55 14.54 28.35
C ARG A 202 11.83 15.27 28.78
N ALA A 203 12.92 15.09 28.05
CA ALA A 203 14.19 15.78 28.30
C ALA A 203 14.24 17.19 27.68
N SER A 204 13.28 17.55 26.82
CA SER A 204 13.26 18.84 26.14
C SER A 204 12.67 19.94 27.04
N PRO A 205 13.21 21.18 27.02
CA PRO A 205 12.69 22.26 27.87
C PRO A 205 11.27 22.70 27.51
N SER A 206 10.88 22.54 26.24
CA SER A 206 9.56 22.88 25.71
C SER A 206 9.18 21.99 24.52
N LEU A 207 7.90 22.04 24.13
CA LEU A 207 7.42 21.39 22.91
C LEU A 207 8.13 21.96 21.66
N ASP A 208 8.34 23.27 21.60
CA ASP A 208 8.99 23.93 20.47
C ASP A 208 10.45 23.46 20.32
N ASP A 209 11.17 23.32 21.43
CA ASP A 209 12.55 22.79 21.43
C ASP A 209 12.60 21.34 20.94
N TYR A 210 11.66 20.50 21.40
CA TYR A 210 11.54 19.12 20.93
C TYR A 210 11.26 19.06 19.43
N LEU A 211 10.31 19.86 18.92
CA LEU A 211 9.95 19.88 17.51
C LEU A 211 11.11 20.40 16.64
N ALA A 212 11.86 21.39 17.11
CA ALA A 212 13.05 21.89 16.42
C ALA A 212 14.15 20.80 16.32
N ASP A 213 14.41 20.07 17.40
CA ASP A 213 15.36 18.95 17.40
C ASP A 213 14.88 17.79 16.50
N PHE A 214 13.61 17.39 16.63
CA PHE A 214 12.99 16.36 15.80
C PHE A 214 13.09 16.71 14.31
N HIS A 215 12.79 17.96 13.94
CA HIS A 215 12.94 18.45 12.57
C HIS A 215 14.38 18.30 12.08
N ARG A 216 15.35 18.78 12.85
CA ARG A 216 16.78 18.70 12.51
C ARG A 216 17.22 17.24 12.26
N ARG A 217 16.90 16.32 13.17
CA ARG A 217 17.24 14.89 13.03
C ARG A 217 16.55 14.23 11.84
N SER A 218 15.29 14.60 11.59
CA SER A 218 14.54 14.12 10.43
C SER A 218 15.20 14.57 9.12
N VAL A 219 15.60 15.84 9.03
CA VAL A 219 16.32 16.38 7.86
C VAL A 219 17.67 15.70 7.68
N GLU A 220 18.45 15.49 8.75
CA GLU A 220 19.72 14.76 8.70
C GLU A 220 19.52 13.32 8.19
N THR A 221 18.47 12.64 8.64
CA THR A 221 18.11 11.29 8.20
C THR A 221 17.74 11.27 6.71
N LEU A 222 16.92 12.22 6.27
CA LEU A 222 16.55 12.36 4.85
C LEU A 222 17.78 12.68 3.98
N GLN A 223 18.68 13.54 4.46
CA GLN A 223 19.92 13.87 3.77
C GLN A 223 20.81 12.64 3.63
N LYS A 224 20.98 11.85 4.70
CA LYS A 224 21.70 10.57 4.63
C LYS A 224 21.09 9.63 3.59
N HIS A 225 19.77 9.52 3.53
CA HIS A 225 19.11 8.73 2.50
C HIS A 225 19.29 9.33 1.10
N CYS A 226 19.45 10.64 0.96
CA CYS A 226 19.75 11.25 -0.34
C CYS A 226 21.17 10.94 -0.81
N ASP A 227 22.12 10.92 0.12
CA ASP A 227 23.54 10.68 -0.16
C ASP A 227 23.83 9.17 -0.33
N GLU A 228 23.08 8.32 0.38
CA GLU A 228 23.13 6.85 0.33
C GLU A 228 21.77 6.25 -0.05
N PRO A 229 21.29 6.46 -1.29
CA PRO A 229 19.90 6.17 -1.61
C PRO A 229 19.64 4.66 -1.77
N ARG A 230 18.76 4.15 -0.90
CA ARG A 230 18.06 2.87 -1.09
C ARG A 230 17.03 2.99 -2.22
N ALA A 231 16.53 1.87 -2.75
CA ALA A 231 15.62 1.83 -3.92
C ALA A 231 14.44 2.83 -3.84
N LEU A 232 13.69 2.84 -2.73
CA LEU A 232 12.58 3.78 -2.52
C LEU A 232 13.04 5.25 -2.54
N MET A 233 14.19 5.56 -1.94
CA MET A 233 14.72 6.93 -1.97
C MET A 233 15.26 7.30 -3.36
N ARG A 234 15.84 6.35 -4.12
CA ARG A 234 16.23 6.58 -5.52
C ARG A 234 15.03 6.99 -6.37
N TYR A 235 13.89 6.33 -6.21
CA TYR A 235 12.66 6.70 -6.90
C TYR A 235 12.12 8.07 -6.49
N LEU A 236 12.00 8.35 -5.19
CA LEU A 236 11.53 9.66 -4.71
C LEU A 236 12.43 10.79 -5.25
N LEU A 237 13.74 10.58 -5.24
CA LEU A 237 14.72 11.50 -5.83
C LEU A 237 14.58 11.63 -7.35
N ALA A 238 14.37 10.53 -8.08
CA ALA A 238 14.18 10.55 -9.52
C ALA A 238 12.89 11.31 -9.91
N ARG A 239 11.80 11.10 -9.18
CA ARG A 239 10.52 11.79 -9.39
C ARG A 239 10.57 13.27 -9.02
N MET A 240 11.29 13.63 -7.96
CA MET A 240 11.60 15.02 -7.65
C MET A 240 12.44 15.68 -8.76
N ARG A 241 13.39 14.96 -9.36
CA ARG A 241 14.21 15.46 -10.47
C ARG A 241 13.41 15.63 -11.76
N SER A 242 12.48 14.72 -12.06
CA SER A 242 11.62 14.84 -13.26
C SER A 242 10.62 15.99 -13.15
N THR A 243 10.00 16.19 -11.98
CA THR A 243 9.17 17.37 -11.70
C THR A 243 9.97 18.68 -11.71
N ARG A 244 11.24 18.65 -11.31
CA ARG A 244 12.15 19.82 -11.39
C ARG A 244 12.56 20.18 -12.82
N ARG A 245 12.74 19.20 -13.71
CA ARG A 245 12.98 19.47 -15.15
C ARG A 245 11.76 20.11 -15.82
N ALA A 246 10.56 19.77 -15.38
CA ALA A 246 9.32 20.40 -15.83
C ALA A 246 9.11 21.83 -15.25
N ASN A 247 9.83 22.20 -14.18
CA ASN A 247 9.73 23.50 -13.51
C ASN A 247 11.13 24.07 -13.21
N SER A 248 11.83 24.52 -14.26
CA SER A 248 13.23 25.00 -14.21
C SER A 248 13.47 26.26 -13.36
N SER A 249 12.42 26.91 -12.83
CA SER A 249 12.51 28.16 -12.06
C SER A 249 12.49 27.98 -10.53
N VAL A 250 12.48 26.74 -10.00
CA VAL A 250 12.26 26.48 -8.57
C VAL A 250 13.52 25.98 -7.86
N SER A 251 13.91 26.68 -6.78
CA SER A 251 15.09 26.34 -5.97
C SER A 251 14.92 24.98 -5.26
N PRO A 252 16.02 24.26 -4.92
CA PRO A 252 15.95 22.96 -4.26
C PRO A 252 15.18 22.98 -2.93
N ARG A 253 15.22 24.10 -2.18
CA ARG A 253 14.49 24.25 -0.91
C ARG A 253 12.97 24.35 -1.10
N THR A 254 12.52 24.94 -2.20
CA THR A 254 11.09 25.14 -2.50
C THR A 254 10.42 23.89 -3.10
N CYS A 255 11.22 22.91 -3.56
CA CYS A 255 10.75 21.67 -4.16
C CYS A 255 10.15 20.72 -3.12
N TRP A 256 10.75 20.63 -1.93
CA TRP A 256 10.26 19.79 -0.82
C TRP A 256 8.91 20.27 -0.30
N THR A 257 8.74 21.58 -0.11
CA THR A 257 7.45 22.16 0.33
C THR A 257 6.35 21.93 -0.70
N LYS A 258 6.64 22.10 -2.00
CA LYS A 258 5.65 21.84 -3.07
C LYS A 258 5.32 20.36 -3.24
N LEU A 259 6.29 19.46 -3.08
CA LEU A 259 6.06 18.01 -3.14
C LEU A 259 5.16 17.56 -2.00
N LEU A 260 5.46 17.98 -0.77
CA LEU A 260 4.63 17.70 0.42
C LEU A 260 3.23 18.32 0.28
N SER A 261 3.11 19.55 -0.23
CA SER A 261 1.81 20.19 -0.53
C SER A 261 1.05 19.58 -1.71
N SER A 262 1.70 18.77 -2.56
CA SER A 262 1.05 18.05 -3.67
C SER A 262 0.65 16.62 -3.30
N MET A 263 1.23 16.08 -2.23
CA MET A 263 0.87 14.79 -1.65
C MET A 263 -0.27 14.90 -0.62
N VAL A 264 -0.55 16.10 -0.13
CA VAL A 264 -1.75 16.41 0.66
C VAL A 264 -2.82 16.95 -0.28
N PRO A 265 -3.99 16.30 -0.42
CA PRO A 265 -5.12 16.89 -1.14
C PRO A 265 -5.42 18.26 -0.55
N ARG A 266 -5.45 19.31 -1.38
CA ARG A 266 -5.92 20.63 -0.93
C ARG A 266 -7.35 20.45 -0.42
N ALA A 267 -7.54 20.45 0.89
CA ALA A 267 -8.85 20.69 1.46
C ALA A 267 -9.33 22.02 0.89
N ALA A 268 -10.42 21.97 0.13
CA ALA A 268 -11.11 23.17 -0.31
C ALA A 268 -11.48 23.94 0.96
N VAL A 269 -11.03 25.19 1.04
CA VAL A 269 -11.50 26.15 2.04
C VAL A 269 -13.00 26.27 1.82
N ILE A 270 -13.79 25.68 2.73
CA ILE A 270 -15.22 25.95 2.84
C ILE A 270 -15.31 27.36 3.43
N SER A 271 -15.73 28.30 2.59
CA SER A 271 -16.27 29.60 2.99
C SER A 271 -17.65 29.43 3.59
#